data_AF-A0A2W7BAP3-F1
#
_entry.id   AF-A0A2W7BAP3-F1
#
_cell.length_a   1.000
_cell.length_b   1.000
_cell.length_c   1.000
_cell.angle_alpha   90.00
_cell.angle_beta   90.00
_cell.angle_gamma   90.00
#
_symmetry.space_group_name_H-M   'P 1'
#
loop_
_entity.id
_entity.type
_entity.pdbx_description
1 polymer ?
#
loop_
_entity_poly.entity_id
_entity_poly.type
_entity_poly.pdbx_seq_one_letter_code
_entity_poly.pdbx_strand_id
1 'polypeptide(L)'
;MTILRELVRFSETIDLPAQGYAESVVYYEITLNLDGSFKRIRALETEIEDRQGNAKKPRLGKKLSCPHIRRNAIQAKLITDTAEYIFGEGNKAKAYLKLLENCYQSTQEPAVQAILIFLESNPLKIVPGLKGIDAKQVITFRINGMEDLIHNLRSVQRFWAHYVDEITGSDRPKMQCLATGKMASVTTKFSLPIKGVPGTTTQGGSLISAYSSACSSYKLSGALVSPISAIADEQFSQALNYLLREDRHHLTIGNITYVFWSDSGKIDANFFESPDDPSVKDYLGLVNQADTPIHPEWQIHILALTGNSGRLVVRDWMEIKESDFAKNYQTWLTNQEIIGWNNIEERGHLNIWQLARSTVRDSKEMLPRTINAFFRNAVYEESLPISLIQNVCHQNRTERDVNYFRAVVLNQFMDNQKRKKIMITTPEKIAFEYGRLLAVYAQLQRQAQQKKIALPNTNAMKYYASVGYSPVMMSHRLASAATNHMTALARHPNKKLLPLFMGKVSEIKAKIAELSQKSKIPSIFSPECQAEFDLGFWQEIQYIRKAIKEVELANEDNFIPLSIQHNYTAISQEVN
;
A
#
# COMPACT_ATOMS: atom_id res chain seq x y z
N MET A 1 13.94 -11.71 -9.07
CA MET A 1 13.35 -12.50 -10.19
C MET A 1 12.41 -11.60 -11.02
N THR A 2 11.64 -12.10 -12.00
CA THR A 2 10.63 -11.27 -12.71
C THR A 2 9.29 -11.31 -11.98
N ILE A 3 8.51 -10.22 -12.01
CA ILE A 3 7.18 -10.11 -11.38
C ILE A 3 6.27 -11.30 -11.75
N LEU A 4 6.27 -11.68 -13.04
CA LEU A 4 5.44 -12.77 -13.55
C LEU A 4 5.84 -14.13 -12.95
N ARG A 5 7.13 -14.36 -12.76
CA ARG A 5 7.63 -15.61 -12.17
C ARG A 5 7.18 -15.73 -10.71
N GLU A 6 7.27 -14.65 -9.94
CA GLU A 6 6.85 -14.68 -8.54
C GLU A 6 5.32 -14.79 -8.39
N LEU A 7 4.55 -14.18 -9.29
CA LEU A 7 3.10 -14.39 -9.32
C LEU A 7 2.74 -15.84 -9.70
N VAL A 8 3.47 -16.47 -10.63
CA VAL A 8 3.29 -17.90 -10.94
C VAL A 8 3.66 -18.76 -9.73
N ARG A 9 4.76 -18.47 -9.04
CA ARG A 9 5.15 -19.19 -7.81
C ARG A 9 4.10 -19.04 -6.71
N PHE A 10 3.60 -17.82 -6.47
CA PHE A 10 2.53 -17.57 -5.51
C PHE A 10 1.22 -18.27 -5.91
N SER A 11 0.95 -18.42 -7.20
CA SER A 11 -0.22 -19.17 -7.69
C SER A 11 -0.23 -20.63 -7.25
N GLU A 12 0.94 -21.22 -6.96
CA GLU A 12 1.09 -22.60 -6.50
C GLU A 12 0.84 -22.75 -5.00
N THR A 13 0.77 -21.65 -4.24
CA THR A 13 0.56 -21.66 -2.78
C THR A 13 -0.89 -21.38 -2.37
N ILE A 14 -1.76 -21.05 -3.32
CA ILE A 14 -3.16 -20.73 -3.10
C ILE A 14 -4.07 -21.63 -3.95
N ASP A 15 -5.29 -21.86 -3.47
CA ASP A 15 -6.30 -22.59 -4.23
C ASP A 15 -6.87 -21.70 -5.34
N LEU A 16 -6.24 -21.82 -6.51
CA LEU A 16 -6.71 -21.16 -7.72
C LEU A 16 -7.88 -21.91 -8.37
N PRO A 17 -8.79 -21.18 -9.05
CA PRO A 17 -9.71 -21.77 -10.02
C PRO A 17 -9.03 -22.76 -10.98
N ALA A 18 -9.75 -23.84 -11.33
CA ALA A 18 -9.28 -24.80 -12.33
C ALA A 18 -8.99 -24.11 -13.68
N GLN A 19 -8.10 -24.70 -14.48
CA GLN A 19 -7.72 -24.14 -15.78
C GLN A 19 -8.94 -23.87 -16.67
N GLY A 20 -8.99 -22.67 -17.26
CA GLY A 20 -10.12 -22.18 -18.04
C GLY A 20 -11.30 -21.71 -17.19
N TYR A 21 -11.14 -21.48 -15.89
CA TYR A 21 -12.22 -20.98 -15.01
C TYR A 21 -12.00 -19.51 -14.67
N ALA A 22 -13.10 -18.80 -14.43
CA ALA A 22 -13.07 -17.44 -13.89
C ALA A 22 -14.32 -17.18 -13.04
N GLU A 23 -14.23 -16.20 -12.13
CA GLU A 23 -15.38 -15.75 -11.37
C GLU A 23 -16.49 -15.24 -12.30
N SER A 24 -17.69 -15.78 -12.12
CA SER A 24 -18.91 -15.36 -12.80
C SER A 24 -20.06 -15.25 -11.80
N VAL A 25 -20.95 -14.27 -12.00
CA VAL A 25 -22.17 -14.17 -11.18
C VAL A 25 -23.20 -15.15 -11.72
N VAL A 26 -23.51 -16.17 -10.93
CA VAL A 26 -24.51 -17.21 -11.23
C VAL A 26 -25.79 -16.90 -10.46
N TYR A 27 -26.91 -16.88 -11.16
CA TYR A 27 -28.20 -16.45 -10.62
C TYR A 27 -29.06 -17.63 -10.16
N TYR A 28 -28.97 -18.76 -10.87
CA TYR A 28 -29.78 -19.94 -10.57
C TYR A 28 -28.96 -21.23 -10.59
N GLU A 29 -29.33 -22.14 -9.71
CA GLU A 29 -28.86 -23.52 -9.68
C GLU A 29 -30.04 -24.45 -9.95
N ILE A 30 -29.89 -25.33 -10.95
CA ILE A 30 -30.85 -26.39 -11.24
C ILE A 30 -30.33 -27.69 -10.63
N THR A 31 -31.11 -28.29 -9.75
CA THR A 31 -30.84 -29.63 -9.21
C THR A 31 -31.60 -30.67 -10.03
N LEU A 32 -30.88 -31.65 -10.57
CA LEU A 32 -31.41 -32.79 -11.30
C LEU A 32 -31.20 -34.07 -10.48
N ASN A 33 -32.01 -35.11 -10.70
CA ASN A 33 -31.63 -36.47 -10.31
C ASN A 33 -30.68 -37.06 -11.36
N LEU A 34 -30.01 -38.18 -11.02
CA LEU A 34 -29.02 -38.80 -11.90
C LEU A 34 -29.64 -39.34 -13.22
N ASP A 35 -30.94 -39.61 -13.22
CA ASP A 35 -31.72 -40.02 -14.40
C ASP A 35 -32.11 -38.85 -15.32
N GLY A 36 -31.69 -37.61 -15.00
CA GLY A 36 -32.03 -36.40 -15.76
C GLY A 36 -33.38 -35.78 -15.39
N SER A 37 -34.14 -36.37 -14.47
CA SER A 37 -35.40 -35.78 -14.01
C SER A 37 -35.15 -34.51 -13.19
N PHE A 38 -36.00 -33.49 -13.41
CA PHE A 38 -35.93 -32.23 -12.67
C PHE A 38 -36.33 -32.43 -11.20
N LYS A 39 -35.50 -31.92 -10.28
CA LYS A 39 -35.84 -31.89 -8.85
C LYS A 39 -36.26 -30.51 -8.38
N ARG A 40 -35.42 -29.49 -8.58
CA ARG A 40 -35.72 -28.11 -8.16
C ARG A 40 -34.85 -27.09 -8.88
N ILE A 41 -35.29 -25.84 -8.85
CA ILE A 41 -34.48 -24.67 -9.17
C ILE A 41 -34.35 -23.79 -7.93
N ARG A 42 -33.15 -23.26 -7.69
CA ARG A 42 -32.85 -22.36 -6.58
C ARG A 42 -32.26 -21.06 -7.10
N ALA A 43 -32.80 -19.93 -6.67
CA ALA A 43 -32.14 -18.64 -6.82
C ALA A 43 -30.92 -18.57 -5.90
N LEU A 44 -29.76 -18.23 -6.45
CA LEU A 44 -28.55 -17.99 -5.68
C LEU A 44 -28.49 -16.52 -5.29
N GLU A 45 -28.17 -16.25 -4.04
CA GLU A 45 -28.11 -14.89 -3.52
C GLU A 45 -26.76 -14.66 -2.83
N THR A 46 -26.31 -13.39 -2.84
CA THR A 46 -25.15 -12.90 -2.10
C THR A 46 -25.65 -12.11 -0.90
N GLU A 47 -25.21 -12.47 0.29
CA GLU A 47 -25.45 -11.70 1.52
C GLU A 47 -24.74 -10.36 1.44
N ILE A 48 -25.37 -9.31 1.97
CA ILE A 48 -24.83 -7.96 1.94
C ILE A 48 -25.01 -7.36 3.33
N GLU A 49 -24.01 -6.66 3.83
CA GLU A 49 -24.08 -5.89 5.06
C GLU A 49 -24.06 -4.38 4.76
N ASP A 50 -24.59 -3.58 5.68
CA ASP A 50 -24.40 -2.13 5.66
C ASP A 50 -23.02 -1.73 6.20
N ARG A 51 -22.70 -0.42 6.17
CA ARG A 51 -21.42 0.09 6.69
C ARG A 51 -21.24 -0.09 8.20
N GLN A 52 -22.30 -0.48 8.91
CA GLN A 52 -22.31 -0.73 10.35
C GLN A 52 -22.32 -2.24 10.66
N GLY A 53 -22.22 -3.11 9.63
CA GLY A 53 -22.23 -4.57 9.78
C GLY A 53 -23.63 -5.19 9.92
N ASN A 54 -24.71 -4.44 9.68
CA ASN A 54 -26.06 -5.03 9.74
C ASN A 54 -26.43 -5.69 8.42
N ALA A 55 -27.00 -6.90 8.49
CA ALA A 55 -27.47 -7.63 7.33
C ALA A 55 -28.56 -6.86 6.55
N LYS A 56 -28.38 -6.76 5.23
CA LYS A 56 -29.36 -6.25 4.27
C LYS A 56 -30.04 -7.40 3.53
N LYS A 57 -31.14 -7.06 2.83
CA LYS A 57 -31.77 -7.97 1.88
C LYS A 57 -30.71 -8.50 0.90
N PRO A 58 -30.54 -9.83 0.79
CA PRO A 58 -29.53 -10.42 -0.06
C PRO A 58 -29.80 -10.09 -1.53
N ARG A 59 -28.73 -9.95 -2.30
CA ARG A 59 -28.80 -9.59 -3.73
C ARG A 59 -28.79 -10.86 -4.56
N LEU A 60 -29.71 -10.93 -5.53
CA LEU A 60 -29.73 -12.02 -6.50
C LEU A 60 -28.41 -12.11 -7.27
N GLY A 61 -27.93 -13.34 -7.41
CA GLY A 61 -26.64 -13.69 -8.00
C GLY A 61 -25.60 -14.00 -6.92
N LYS A 62 -24.86 -15.09 -7.10
CA LYS A 62 -23.70 -15.47 -6.28
C LYS A 62 -22.47 -15.59 -7.18
N LYS A 63 -21.33 -15.04 -6.75
CA LYS A 63 -20.06 -15.25 -7.46
C LYS A 63 -19.60 -16.69 -7.28
N LEU A 64 -19.36 -17.39 -8.37
CA LEU A 64 -18.82 -18.75 -8.40
C LEU A 64 -17.66 -18.82 -9.40
N SER A 65 -16.71 -19.72 -9.15
CA SER A 65 -15.66 -20.09 -10.11
C SER A 65 -16.28 -21.01 -11.16
N CYS A 66 -16.33 -20.56 -12.42
CA CYS A 66 -17.05 -21.28 -13.47
C CYS A 66 -16.24 -21.39 -14.76
N PRO A 67 -16.50 -22.41 -15.60
CA PRO A 67 -15.95 -22.52 -16.95
C PRO A 67 -16.07 -21.21 -17.73
N HIS A 68 -14.95 -20.71 -18.23
CA HIS A 68 -14.86 -19.39 -18.83
C HIS A 68 -14.02 -19.39 -20.11
N ILE A 69 -14.56 -18.73 -21.13
CA ILE A 69 -13.85 -18.27 -22.32
C ILE A 69 -14.35 -16.88 -22.69
N ARG A 70 -13.46 -16.08 -23.28
CA ARG A 70 -13.83 -14.78 -23.85
C ARG A 70 -14.48 -15.01 -25.22
N ARG A 71 -15.80 -14.87 -25.29
CA ARG A 71 -16.58 -15.01 -26.54
C ARG A 71 -16.16 -13.94 -27.55
N ASN A 72 -15.66 -14.39 -28.71
CA ASN A 72 -15.48 -13.53 -29.90
C ASN A 72 -16.46 -13.91 -31.03
N ALA A 73 -17.26 -14.97 -30.83
CA ALA A 73 -18.28 -15.49 -31.73
C ALA A 73 -19.31 -16.30 -30.92
N ILE A 74 -20.15 -17.11 -31.58
CA ILE A 74 -21.06 -18.04 -30.92
C ILE A 74 -20.23 -19.17 -30.29
N GLN A 75 -19.85 -18.98 -29.03
CA GLN A 75 -19.10 -19.97 -28.24
C GLN A 75 -19.78 -20.18 -26.88
N ALA A 76 -20.17 -21.42 -26.60
CA ALA A 76 -20.78 -21.84 -25.35
C ALA A 76 -19.74 -22.01 -24.24
N LYS A 77 -20.16 -21.84 -22.98
CA LYS A 77 -19.40 -22.19 -21.78
C LYS A 77 -19.94 -23.51 -21.23
N LEU A 78 -19.05 -24.38 -20.79
CA LEU A 78 -19.44 -25.73 -20.36
C LEU A 78 -20.28 -25.67 -19.08
N ILE A 79 -21.47 -26.28 -19.09
CA ILE A 79 -22.42 -26.46 -17.97
C ILE A 79 -22.98 -25.15 -17.37
N THR A 80 -22.15 -24.13 -17.18
CA THR A 80 -22.53 -22.85 -16.57
C THR A 80 -22.54 -21.76 -17.61
N ASP A 81 -23.73 -21.43 -18.09
CA ASP A 81 -23.94 -20.45 -19.16
C ASP A 81 -25.23 -19.64 -18.91
N THR A 82 -25.41 -18.56 -19.66
CA THR A 82 -26.63 -17.76 -19.77
C THR A 82 -27.82 -18.61 -20.22
N ALA A 83 -29.01 -18.28 -19.73
CA ALA A 83 -30.27 -18.93 -20.10
C ALA A 83 -30.49 -18.97 -21.62
N GLU A 84 -30.01 -17.96 -22.37
CA GLU A 84 -30.05 -17.95 -23.84
C GLU A 84 -29.28 -19.11 -24.49
N TYR A 85 -28.12 -19.49 -23.93
CA TYR A 85 -27.35 -20.62 -24.44
C TYR A 85 -27.91 -21.96 -23.99
N ILE A 86 -28.47 -22.04 -22.79
CA ILE A 86 -28.97 -23.29 -22.22
C ILE A 86 -30.36 -23.64 -22.77
N PHE A 87 -31.27 -22.68 -22.80
CA PHE A 87 -32.69 -22.88 -23.13
C PHE A 87 -33.17 -22.14 -24.37
N GLY A 88 -32.33 -21.29 -24.97
CA GLY A 88 -32.71 -20.53 -26.15
C GLY A 88 -32.84 -21.40 -27.41
N GLU A 89 -33.07 -20.74 -28.54
CA GLU A 89 -33.21 -21.40 -29.84
C GLU A 89 -32.03 -21.03 -30.77
N GLY A 90 -31.86 -21.81 -31.84
CA GLY A 90 -30.89 -21.52 -32.90
C GLY A 90 -29.45 -21.90 -32.56
N ASN A 91 -28.49 -21.17 -33.13
CA ASN A 91 -27.07 -21.59 -33.16
C ASN A 91 -26.40 -21.59 -31.77
N LYS A 92 -26.85 -20.75 -30.83
CA LYS A 92 -26.30 -20.69 -29.46
C LYS A 92 -26.61 -21.97 -28.67
N ALA A 93 -27.88 -22.38 -28.66
CA ALA A 93 -28.30 -23.62 -28.01
C ALA A 93 -27.69 -24.86 -28.66
N LYS A 94 -27.60 -24.89 -29.99
CA LYS A 94 -26.89 -25.97 -30.72
C LYS A 94 -25.42 -26.07 -30.33
N ALA A 95 -24.73 -24.93 -30.18
CA ALA A 95 -23.32 -24.91 -29.75
C ALA A 95 -23.15 -25.40 -28.31
N TYR A 96 -24.10 -25.07 -27.41
CA TYR A 96 -24.09 -25.52 -26.02
C TYR A 96 -24.34 -27.03 -25.90
N LEU A 97 -25.35 -27.56 -26.60
CA LEU A 97 -25.63 -29.00 -26.64
C LEU A 97 -24.44 -29.79 -27.18
N LYS A 98 -23.86 -29.36 -28.30
CA LYS A 98 -22.68 -30.02 -28.88
C LYS A 98 -21.48 -30.03 -27.92
N LEU A 99 -21.29 -28.96 -27.15
CA LEU A 99 -20.24 -28.91 -26.14
C LEU A 99 -20.48 -29.91 -24.99
N LEU A 100 -21.73 -30.03 -24.52
CA LEU A 100 -22.11 -31.02 -23.51
C LEU A 100 -21.97 -32.46 -24.04
N GLU A 101 -22.38 -32.72 -25.28
CA GLU A 101 -22.23 -34.03 -25.94
C GLU A 101 -20.75 -34.43 -26.01
N ASN A 102 -19.87 -33.52 -26.47
CA ASN A 102 -18.43 -33.76 -26.49
C ASN A 102 -17.87 -34.04 -25.10
N CYS A 103 -18.32 -33.30 -24.09
CA CYS A 103 -17.92 -33.50 -22.70
C CYS A 103 -18.32 -34.89 -22.22
N TYR A 104 -19.57 -35.29 -22.44
CA TYR A 104 -20.07 -36.60 -22.07
C TYR A 104 -19.34 -37.72 -22.82
N GLN A 105 -19.12 -37.59 -24.13
CA GLN A 105 -18.40 -38.59 -24.92
C GLN A 105 -16.97 -38.81 -24.41
N SER A 106 -16.28 -37.74 -24.03
CA SER A 106 -14.90 -37.81 -23.52
C SER A 106 -14.80 -38.31 -22.08
N THR A 107 -15.76 -37.95 -21.22
CA THR A 107 -15.67 -38.20 -19.77
C THR A 107 -16.51 -39.39 -19.30
N GLN A 108 -17.56 -39.74 -20.04
CA GLN A 108 -18.64 -40.66 -19.63
C GLN A 108 -19.24 -40.31 -18.26
N GLU A 109 -19.21 -39.03 -17.89
CA GLU A 109 -19.65 -38.54 -16.58
C GLU A 109 -21.19 -38.58 -16.49
N PRO A 110 -21.79 -39.40 -15.60
CA PRO A 110 -23.25 -39.53 -15.51
C PRO A 110 -23.97 -38.22 -15.17
N ALA A 111 -23.31 -37.34 -14.42
CA ALA A 111 -23.86 -36.02 -14.12
C ALA A 111 -24.04 -35.14 -15.36
N VAL A 112 -23.14 -35.25 -16.36
CA VAL A 112 -23.26 -34.54 -17.64
C VAL A 112 -24.38 -35.16 -18.48
N GLN A 113 -24.52 -36.48 -18.46
CA GLN A 113 -25.61 -37.19 -19.13
C GLN A 113 -26.98 -36.73 -18.62
N ALA A 114 -27.13 -36.55 -17.31
CA ALA A 114 -28.37 -36.06 -16.71
C ALA A 114 -28.77 -34.68 -17.25
N ILE A 115 -27.81 -33.79 -17.53
CA ILE A 115 -28.09 -32.49 -18.16
C ILE A 115 -28.58 -32.69 -19.59
N LEU A 116 -27.95 -33.56 -20.37
CA LEU A 116 -28.36 -33.85 -21.75
C LEU A 116 -29.81 -34.36 -21.81
N ILE A 117 -30.14 -35.38 -21.00
CA ILE A 117 -31.50 -35.95 -20.90
C ILE A 117 -32.51 -34.87 -20.49
N PHE A 118 -32.14 -34.03 -19.50
CA PHE A 118 -33.00 -32.93 -19.08
C PHE A 118 -33.28 -31.96 -20.23
N LEU A 119 -32.27 -31.54 -20.99
CA LEU A 119 -32.45 -30.59 -22.09
C LEU A 119 -33.27 -31.18 -23.26
N GLU A 120 -33.13 -32.48 -23.54
CA GLU A 120 -33.94 -33.19 -24.54
C GLU A 120 -35.44 -33.20 -24.19
N SER A 121 -35.78 -33.22 -22.89
CA SER A 121 -37.17 -33.22 -22.41
C SER A 121 -37.93 -31.90 -22.62
N ASN A 122 -37.28 -30.88 -23.21
CA ASN A 122 -37.78 -29.52 -23.37
C ASN A 122 -38.20 -28.86 -22.04
N PRO A 123 -37.22 -28.50 -21.18
CA PRO A 123 -37.43 -28.00 -19.83
C PRO A 123 -38.41 -26.84 -19.70
N LEU A 124 -38.41 -25.91 -20.68
CA LEU A 124 -39.28 -24.74 -20.66
C LEU A 124 -40.76 -25.09 -20.71
N LYS A 125 -41.14 -26.27 -21.24
CA LYS A 125 -42.52 -26.74 -21.25
C LYS A 125 -42.92 -27.40 -19.93
N ILE A 126 -42.00 -28.12 -19.31
CA ILE A 126 -42.29 -28.99 -18.15
C ILE A 126 -42.00 -28.33 -16.80
N VAL A 127 -41.16 -27.27 -16.75
CA VAL A 127 -40.83 -26.54 -15.52
C VAL A 127 -41.24 -25.06 -15.66
N PRO A 128 -42.43 -24.66 -15.16
CA PRO A 128 -42.91 -23.29 -15.27
C PRO A 128 -41.95 -22.23 -14.72
N GLY A 129 -41.21 -22.56 -13.65
CA GLY A 129 -40.23 -21.66 -13.02
C GLY A 129 -39.05 -21.25 -13.91
N LEU A 130 -38.81 -21.93 -15.05
CA LEU A 130 -37.75 -21.57 -15.98
C LEU A 130 -38.14 -20.46 -16.96
N LYS A 131 -39.44 -20.27 -17.24
CA LYS A 131 -39.92 -19.29 -18.24
C LYS A 131 -39.68 -17.83 -17.83
N GLY A 132 -39.50 -17.57 -16.53
CA GLY A 132 -39.28 -16.22 -16.00
C GLY A 132 -37.82 -15.80 -15.89
N ILE A 133 -36.87 -16.65 -16.27
CA ILE A 133 -35.44 -16.36 -16.17
C ILE A 133 -35.03 -15.45 -17.34
N ASP A 134 -34.37 -14.34 -17.03
CA ASP A 134 -33.85 -13.43 -18.06
C ASP A 134 -32.77 -14.13 -18.89
N ALA A 135 -32.79 -13.92 -20.21
CA ALA A 135 -31.89 -14.57 -21.17
C ALA A 135 -30.39 -14.41 -20.83
N LYS A 136 -30.00 -13.32 -20.15
CA LYS A 136 -28.61 -13.00 -19.77
C LYS A 136 -28.23 -13.55 -18.38
N GLN A 137 -29.17 -14.08 -17.61
CA GLN A 137 -28.88 -14.67 -16.30
C GLN A 137 -28.18 -16.01 -16.48
N VAL A 138 -27.05 -16.16 -15.79
CA VAL A 138 -26.23 -17.37 -15.80
C VAL A 138 -26.82 -18.42 -14.86
N ILE A 139 -26.87 -19.66 -15.33
CA ILE A 139 -27.43 -20.82 -14.64
C ILE A 139 -26.36 -21.90 -14.54
N THR A 140 -26.37 -22.67 -13.47
CA THR A 140 -25.52 -23.85 -13.30
C THR A 140 -26.33 -25.06 -12.82
N PHE A 141 -25.69 -26.24 -12.76
CA PHE A 141 -26.34 -27.52 -12.46
C PHE A 141 -25.68 -28.26 -11.30
N ARG A 142 -26.50 -29.05 -10.60
CA ARG A 142 -26.13 -29.93 -9.48
C ARG A 142 -26.90 -31.25 -9.59
N ILE A 143 -26.31 -32.36 -9.18
CA ILE A 143 -27.05 -33.61 -8.99
C ILE A 143 -27.55 -33.72 -7.55
N ASN A 144 -28.78 -34.18 -7.39
CA ASN A 144 -29.38 -34.45 -6.10
C ASN A 144 -28.54 -35.46 -5.30
N GLY A 145 -28.19 -35.10 -4.07
CA GLY A 145 -27.33 -35.91 -3.20
C GLY A 145 -25.82 -35.68 -3.41
N MET A 146 -25.41 -34.89 -4.41
CA MET A 146 -24.02 -34.47 -4.56
C MET A 146 -23.79 -33.07 -3.97
N GLU A 147 -22.66 -32.93 -3.25
CA GLU A 147 -22.25 -31.68 -2.60
C GLU A 147 -21.67 -30.68 -3.60
N ASP A 148 -20.98 -31.17 -4.63
CA ASP A 148 -20.39 -30.32 -5.66
C ASP A 148 -21.36 -29.96 -6.78
N LEU A 149 -21.11 -28.80 -7.39
CA LEU A 149 -21.71 -28.43 -8.66
C LEU A 149 -21.10 -29.27 -9.77
N ILE A 150 -21.85 -29.58 -10.83
CA ILE A 150 -21.38 -30.50 -11.88
C ILE A 150 -20.13 -29.96 -12.58
N HIS A 151 -20.00 -28.63 -12.69
CA HIS A 151 -18.79 -28.01 -13.23
C HIS A 151 -17.56 -28.13 -12.32
N ASN A 152 -17.70 -28.48 -11.04
CA ASN A 152 -16.55 -28.70 -10.15
C ASN A 152 -16.04 -30.15 -10.18
N LEU A 153 -16.72 -31.06 -10.88
CA LEU A 153 -16.25 -32.44 -11.02
C LEU A 153 -14.91 -32.48 -11.74
N ARG A 154 -13.97 -33.28 -11.22
CA ARG A 154 -12.59 -33.37 -11.75
C ARG A 154 -12.53 -33.79 -13.22
N SER A 155 -13.40 -34.72 -13.63
CA SER A 155 -13.55 -35.18 -15.02
C SER A 155 -13.93 -34.02 -15.95
N VAL A 156 -14.91 -33.22 -15.53
CA VAL A 156 -15.41 -32.05 -16.24
C VAL A 156 -14.37 -30.93 -16.31
N GLN A 157 -13.68 -30.64 -15.20
CA GLN A 157 -12.59 -29.67 -15.17
C GLN A 157 -11.45 -30.05 -16.13
N ARG A 158 -11.05 -31.32 -16.15
CA ARG A 158 -10.03 -31.84 -17.07
C ARG A 158 -10.45 -31.72 -18.53
N PHE A 159 -11.68 -32.11 -18.85
CA PHE A 159 -12.22 -31.94 -20.20
C PHE A 159 -12.22 -30.48 -20.62
N TRP A 160 -12.68 -29.57 -19.76
CA TRP A 160 -12.73 -28.15 -20.07
C TRP A 160 -11.35 -27.56 -20.30
N ALA A 161 -10.38 -27.88 -19.44
CA ALA A 161 -9.00 -27.44 -19.60
C ALA A 161 -8.41 -27.85 -20.96
N HIS A 162 -8.66 -29.10 -21.37
CA HIS A 162 -8.23 -29.60 -22.67
C HIS A 162 -8.94 -28.89 -23.83
N TYR A 163 -10.27 -28.77 -23.76
CA TYR A 163 -11.07 -28.09 -24.78
C TYR A 163 -10.63 -26.62 -24.97
N VAL A 164 -10.37 -25.90 -23.88
CA VAL A 164 -9.86 -24.52 -23.92
C VAL A 164 -8.47 -24.46 -24.55
N ASP A 165 -7.58 -25.40 -24.24
CA ASP A 165 -6.26 -25.46 -24.86
C ASP A 165 -6.34 -25.77 -26.36
N GLU A 166 -7.21 -26.70 -26.79
CA GLU A 166 -7.40 -27.01 -28.22
C GLU A 166 -7.91 -25.80 -29.02
N ILE A 167 -9.01 -25.18 -28.58
CA ILE A 167 -9.63 -24.07 -29.32
C ILE A 167 -8.79 -22.79 -29.30
N THR A 168 -7.84 -22.68 -28.36
CA THR A 168 -6.97 -21.51 -28.26
C THR A 168 -5.55 -21.78 -28.74
N GLY A 169 -5.13 -23.05 -28.85
CA GLY A 169 -3.73 -23.48 -28.94
C GLY A 169 -3.27 -24.09 -30.25
N SER A 170 -4.17 -24.53 -31.15
CA SER A 170 -3.81 -25.28 -32.36
C SER A 170 -2.84 -24.57 -33.32
N ASP A 171 -2.82 -23.24 -33.34
CA ASP A 171 -1.95 -22.42 -34.19
C ASP A 171 -0.88 -21.62 -33.42
N ARG A 172 -0.66 -21.91 -32.13
CA ARG A 172 0.29 -21.15 -31.30
C ARG A 172 1.73 -21.55 -31.59
N PRO A 173 2.66 -20.59 -31.81
CA PRO A 173 4.07 -20.90 -31.93
C PRO A 173 4.60 -21.47 -30.60
N LYS A 174 5.52 -22.43 -30.68
CA LYS A 174 6.28 -22.89 -29.52
C LYS A 174 7.46 -21.96 -29.29
N MET A 175 7.51 -21.35 -28.11
CA MET A 175 8.57 -20.41 -27.70
C MET A 175 8.92 -20.63 -26.24
N GLN A 176 10.02 -20.04 -25.77
CA GLN A 176 10.34 -20.04 -24.35
C GLN A 176 9.39 -19.09 -23.61
N CYS A 177 8.66 -19.61 -22.62
CA CYS A 177 7.78 -18.80 -21.78
C CYS A 177 8.61 -17.93 -20.83
N LEU A 178 8.45 -16.61 -20.88
CA LEU A 178 9.24 -15.66 -20.06
C LEU A 178 8.91 -15.73 -18.56
N ALA A 179 7.75 -16.26 -18.17
CA ALA A 179 7.40 -16.44 -16.76
C ALA A 179 8.01 -17.71 -16.15
N THR A 180 8.11 -18.80 -16.93
CA THR A 180 8.51 -20.12 -16.42
C THR A 180 9.88 -20.59 -16.90
N GLY A 181 10.42 -19.98 -17.96
CA GLY A 181 11.65 -20.41 -18.63
C GLY A 181 11.52 -21.68 -19.49
N LYS A 182 10.35 -22.34 -19.51
CA LYS A 182 10.12 -23.60 -20.23
C LYS A 182 9.65 -23.35 -21.67
N MET A 183 10.01 -24.24 -22.59
CA MET A 183 9.46 -24.25 -23.95
C MET A 183 8.00 -24.71 -23.92
N ALA A 184 7.09 -23.89 -24.46
CA ALA A 184 5.65 -24.18 -24.48
C ALA A 184 4.97 -23.45 -25.64
N SER A 185 3.73 -23.84 -25.96
CA SER A 185 2.87 -23.07 -26.86
C SER A 185 2.49 -21.75 -26.18
N VAL A 186 2.84 -20.62 -26.80
CA VAL A 186 2.65 -19.29 -26.18
C VAL A 186 1.37 -18.62 -26.64
N THR A 187 0.72 -17.91 -25.73
CA THR A 187 -0.53 -17.23 -26.03
C THR A 187 -0.30 -16.08 -27.01
N THR A 188 -1.21 -15.93 -27.97
CA THR A 188 -1.29 -14.78 -28.86
C THR A 188 -2.14 -13.66 -28.27
N LYS A 189 -2.88 -13.93 -27.18
CA LYS A 189 -3.74 -12.99 -26.48
C LYS A 189 -3.87 -13.37 -25.01
N PHE A 190 -3.53 -12.44 -24.11
CA PHE A 190 -3.67 -12.65 -22.67
C PHE A 190 -5.13 -12.84 -22.27
N SER A 191 -5.36 -13.79 -21.37
CA SER A 191 -6.64 -14.49 -21.19
C SER A 191 -7.54 -13.81 -20.17
N LEU A 192 -6.95 -13.25 -19.11
CA LEU A 192 -7.69 -12.70 -17.98
C LEU A 192 -7.33 -11.22 -17.74
N PRO A 193 -8.31 -10.30 -17.74
CA PRO A 193 -8.05 -8.93 -17.33
C PRO A 193 -7.89 -8.85 -15.81
N ILE A 194 -7.01 -7.97 -15.36
CA ILE A 194 -6.78 -7.68 -13.94
C ILE A 194 -7.74 -6.57 -13.50
N LYS A 195 -8.53 -6.82 -12.46
CA LYS A 195 -9.55 -5.90 -11.95
C LYS A 195 -9.12 -5.31 -10.59
N GLY A 196 -9.79 -4.26 -10.14
CA GLY A 196 -9.56 -3.65 -8.82
C GLY A 196 -8.52 -2.54 -8.80
N VAL A 197 -7.77 -2.30 -9.88
CA VAL A 197 -6.78 -1.20 -9.94
C VAL A 197 -7.43 0.11 -10.41
N PRO A 198 -7.36 1.21 -9.62
CA PRO A 198 -7.88 2.52 -10.03
C PRO A 198 -7.30 3.01 -11.35
N GLY A 199 -8.15 3.67 -12.16
CA GLY A 199 -7.77 4.15 -13.50
C GLY A 199 -7.91 3.09 -14.60
N THR A 200 -8.29 1.85 -14.27
CA THR A 200 -8.72 0.85 -15.25
C THR A 200 -10.21 0.95 -15.55
N THR A 201 -10.66 0.38 -16.68
CA THR A 201 -12.09 0.25 -16.98
C THR A 201 -12.76 -0.81 -16.11
N THR A 202 -14.10 -0.86 -16.10
CA THR A 202 -14.85 -1.93 -15.40
C THR A 202 -14.53 -3.34 -15.90
N GLN A 203 -13.95 -3.46 -17.10
CA GLN A 203 -13.47 -4.72 -17.67
C GLN A 203 -12.07 -5.11 -17.17
N GLY A 204 -11.40 -4.24 -16.40
CA GLY A 204 -10.02 -4.42 -15.94
C GLY A 204 -8.99 -3.93 -16.95
N GLY A 205 -7.72 -4.23 -16.67
CA GLY A 205 -6.57 -3.90 -17.50
C GLY A 205 -5.65 -5.11 -17.75
N SER A 206 -4.87 -5.06 -18.83
CA SER A 206 -3.83 -6.05 -19.11
C SER A 206 -2.51 -5.66 -18.44
N LEU A 207 -1.87 -6.61 -17.74
CA LEU A 207 -0.53 -6.41 -17.17
C LEU A 207 0.55 -6.32 -18.25
N ILE A 208 0.40 -7.12 -19.31
CA ILE A 208 1.27 -7.12 -20.47
C ILE A 208 0.43 -6.64 -21.67
N SER A 209 0.88 -5.59 -22.36
CA SER A 209 0.20 -5.10 -23.55
C SER A 209 1.21 -4.50 -24.53
N ALA A 210 1.23 -5.03 -25.76
CA ALA A 210 2.15 -4.62 -26.81
C ALA A 210 1.40 -4.52 -28.16
N TYR A 211 0.28 -3.80 -28.17
CA TYR A 211 -0.61 -3.70 -29.33
C TYR A 211 -0.27 -2.54 -30.28
N SER A 212 0.65 -1.65 -29.91
CA SER A 212 1.15 -0.61 -30.83
C SER A 212 2.21 -1.22 -31.75
N SER A 213 2.25 -0.79 -33.01
CA SER A 213 3.30 -1.19 -33.96
C SER A 213 4.71 -0.81 -33.47
N ALA A 214 4.83 0.24 -32.66
CA ALA A 214 6.09 0.64 -32.03
C ALA A 214 6.61 -0.38 -31.00
N CYS A 215 5.75 -1.28 -30.51
CA CYS A 215 6.13 -2.36 -29.61
C CYS A 215 6.55 -3.64 -30.36
N SER A 216 6.34 -3.72 -31.67
CA SER A 216 6.73 -4.89 -32.47
C SER A 216 8.25 -4.98 -32.61
N SER A 217 8.81 -6.16 -32.44
CA SER A 217 10.25 -6.42 -32.57
C SER A 217 10.48 -7.85 -33.07
N TYR A 218 11.61 -8.10 -33.76
CA TYR A 218 11.96 -9.41 -34.31
C TYR A 218 10.86 -10.07 -35.18
N LYS A 219 10.07 -9.27 -35.91
CA LYS A 219 8.88 -9.70 -36.67
C LYS A 219 7.74 -10.29 -35.82
N LEU A 220 7.83 -10.15 -34.49
CA LEU A 220 6.78 -10.50 -33.55
C LEU A 220 5.94 -9.26 -33.25
N SER A 221 4.66 -9.48 -32.94
CA SER A 221 3.70 -8.42 -32.59
C SER A 221 2.71 -8.90 -31.53
N GLY A 222 2.07 -7.96 -30.83
CA GLY A 222 1.10 -8.31 -29.79
C GLY A 222 1.74 -9.09 -28.64
N ALA A 223 1.03 -10.11 -28.14
CA ALA A 223 1.52 -10.95 -27.04
C ALA A 223 2.80 -11.72 -27.39
N LEU A 224 3.08 -11.98 -28.68
CA LEU A 224 4.25 -12.75 -29.09
C LEU A 224 5.57 -12.04 -28.83
N VAL A 225 5.58 -10.71 -28.68
CA VAL A 225 6.78 -9.93 -28.30
C VAL A 225 7.20 -10.25 -26.85
N SER A 226 6.28 -10.75 -26.04
CA SER A 226 6.53 -11.21 -24.66
C SER A 226 5.96 -12.62 -24.52
N PRO A 227 6.65 -13.66 -25.05
CA PRO A 227 6.11 -15.00 -25.14
C PRO A 227 5.81 -15.58 -23.75
N ILE A 228 4.54 -15.89 -23.49
CA ILE A 228 4.03 -16.46 -22.24
C ILE A 228 3.15 -17.66 -22.56
N SER A 229 3.32 -18.78 -21.87
CA SER A 229 2.45 -19.95 -22.03
C SER A 229 1.04 -19.66 -21.48
N ALA A 230 0.01 -20.27 -22.06
CA ALA A 230 -1.37 -20.07 -21.61
C ALA A 230 -1.57 -20.39 -20.11
N ILE A 231 -0.93 -21.47 -19.64
CA ILE A 231 -0.93 -21.86 -18.22
C ILE A 231 -0.34 -20.75 -17.35
N ALA A 232 0.83 -20.21 -17.72
CA ALA A 232 1.48 -19.17 -16.92
C ALA A 232 0.69 -17.86 -16.93
N ASP A 233 0.11 -17.49 -18.08
CA ASP A 233 -0.79 -16.34 -18.22
C ASP A 233 -1.98 -16.42 -17.27
N GLU A 234 -2.62 -17.58 -17.22
CA GLU A 234 -3.73 -17.84 -16.31
C GLU A 234 -3.28 -17.80 -14.84
N GLN A 235 -2.19 -18.49 -14.50
CA GLN A 235 -1.63 -18.53 -13.15
C GLN A 235 -1.33 -17.14 -12.58
N PHE A 236 -0.50 -16.33 -13.25
CA PHE A 236 -0.18 -15.01 -12.69
C PHE A 236 -1.39 -14.07 -12.70
N SER A 237 -2.32 -14.21 -13.65
CA SER A 237 -3.49 -13.34 -13.73
C SER A 237 -4.52 -13.65 -12.65
N GLN A 238 -4.73 -14.92 -12.36
CA GLN A 238 -5.60 -15.33 -11.25
C GLN A 238 -4.95 -14.98 -9.90
N ALA A 239 -3.66 -15.23 -9.73
CA ALA A 239 -2.91 -14.85 -8.53
C ALA A 239 -3.00 -13.35 -8.23
N LEU A 240 -2.78 -12.49 -9.23
CA LEU A 240 -2.88 -11.05 -9.04
C LEU A 240 -4.31 -10.58 -8.76
N ASN A 241 -5.32 -11.16 -9.41
CA ASN A 241 -6.72 -10.86 -9.09
C ASN A 241 -7.11 -11.32 -7.68
N TYR A 242 -6.57 -12.45 -7.20
CA TYR A 242 -6.76 -12.90 -5.82
C TYR A 242 -6.21 -11.86 -4.84
N LEU A 243 -4.95 -11.45 -5.02
CA LEU A 243 -4.30 -10.46 -4.14
C LEU A 243 -5.03 -9.11 -4.14
N LEU A 244 -5.59 -8.68 -5.28
CA LEU A 244 -6.37 -7.43 -5.40
C LEU A 244 -7.81 -7.54 -4.86
N ARG A 245 -8.29 -8.74 -4.56
CA ARG A 245 -9.63 -8.97 -4.02
C ARG A 245 -9.61 -9.06 -2.50
N GLU A 246 -8.54 -9.61 -1.94
CA GLU A 246 -8.37 -9.74 -0.49
C GLU A 246 -7.77 -8.45 0.09
N ASP A 247 -8.52 -7.75 0.96
CA ASP A 247 -8.10 -6.48 1.56
C ASP A 247 -6.77 -6.61 2.31
N ARG A 248 -6.50 -7.78 2.89
CA ARG A 248 -5.23 -8.10 3.56
C ARG A 248 -4.01 -8.13 2.64
N HIS A 249 -4.15 -8.06 1.32
CA HIS A 249 -3.06 -8.22 0.35
C HIS A 249 -2.82 -6.97 -0.50
N HIS A 250 -3.61 -5.90 -0.31
CA HIS A 250 -3.42 -4.67 -1.07
C HIS A 250 -3.76 -3.42 -0.27
N LEU A 251 -3.19 -2.29 -0.70
CA LEU A 251 -3.46 -0.96 -0.16
C LEU A 251 -3.47 0.05 -1.31
N THR A 252 -4.53 0.86 -1.40
CA THR A 252 -4.62 1.93 -2.39
C THR A 252 -4.39 3.29 -1.76
N ILE A 253 -3.36 4.01 -2.23
CA ILE A 253 -3.03 5.37 -1.78
C ILE A 253 -3.12 6.32 -2.98
N GLY A 254 -4.08 7.25 -2.96
CA GLY A 254 -4.32 8.11 -4.12
C GLY A 254 -4.82 7.29 -5.32
N ASN A 255 -4.04 7.26 -6.42
CA ASN A 255 -4.36 6.48 -7.62
C ASN A 255 -3.46 5.25 -7.83
N ILE A 256 -2.57 4.94 -6.87
CA ILE A 256 -1.65 3.80 -6.92
C ILE A 256 -2.13 2.73 -5.94
N THR A 257 -2.10 1.48 -6.39
CA THR A 257 -2.41 0.30 -5.59
C THR A 257 -1.14 -0.51 -5.38
N TYR A 258 -0.80 -0.75 -4.13
CA TYR A 258 0.28 -1.63 -3.72
C TYR A 258 -0.32 -2.99 -3.43
N VAL A 259 0.26 -4.03 -4.00
CA VAL A 259 -0.11 -5.42 -3.80
C VAL A 259 1.07 -6.12 -3.16
N PHE A 260 0.85 -6.92 -2.13
CA PHE A 260 1.93 -7.55 -1.38
C PHE A 260 1.62 -8.99 -0.97
N TRP A 261 2.66 -9.82 -0.99
CA TRP A 261 2.64 -11.20 -0.55
C TRP A 261 4.03 -11.59 -0.04
N SER A 262 4.08 -12.64 0.78
CA SER A 262 5.32 -13.17 1.31
C SER A 262 5.28 -14.69 1.34
N ASP A 263 6.45 -15.32 1.37
CA ASP A 263 6.56 -16.78 1.48
C ASP A 263 5.98 -17.30 2.81
N SER A 264 6.08 -16.52 3.90
CA SER A 264 5.44 -16.86 5.19
C SER A 264 3.92 -16.66 5.21
N GLY A 265 3.36 -15.91 4.27
CA GLY A 265 1.96 -15.50 4.28
C GLY A 265 1.57 -14.56 5.43
N LYS A 266 2.54 -13.93 6.09
CA LYS A 266 2.32 -13.07 7.27
C LYS A 266 2.34 -11.56 7.00
N ILE A 267 2.81 -11.11 5.82
CA ILE A 267 2.68 -9.70 5.43
C ILE A 267 1.20 -9.38 5.15
N ASP A 268 0.74 -8.22 5.62
CA ASP A 268 -0.62 -7.72 5.37
C ASP A 268 -0.63 -6.18 5.15
N ALA A 269 -1.83 -5.62 4.92
CA ALA A 269 -2.02 -4.18 4.66
C ALA A 269 -1.68 -3.30 5.86
N ASN A 270 -1.80 -3.82 7.08
CA ASN A 270 -1.62 -3.06 8.31
C ASN A 270 -0.18 -2.56 8.46
N PHE A 271 0.81 -3.26 7.89
CA PHE A 271 2.18 -2.75 7.79
C PHE A 271 2.28 -1.37 7.12
N PHE A 272 1.32 -0.96 6.31
CA PHE A 272 1.40 0.33 5.61
C PHE A 272 0.22 1.25 5.89
N GLU A 273 -0.88 0.73 6.44
CA GLU A 273 -2.07 1.47 6.82
C GLU A 273 -2.16 1.74 8.33
N SER A 274 -1.82 0.75 9.16
CA SER A 274 -1.99 0.74 10.62
C SER A 274 -0.76 0.13 11.31
N PRO A 275 0.41 0.80 11.32
CA PRO A 275 1.67 0.19 11.77
C PRO A 275 1.71 -0.24 13.25
N ASP A 276 0.78 0.25 14.07
CA ASP A 276 0.65 -0.15 15.49
C ASP A 276 -0.25 -1.37 15.72
N ASP A 277 -0.85 -1.93 14.66
CA ASP A 277 -1.72 -3.08 14.74
C ASP A 277 -1.01 -4.27 15.42
N PRO A 278 -1.69 -5.04 16.29
CA PRO A 278 -1.12 -6.23 16.90
C PRO A 278 -0.47 -7.20 15.90
N SER A 279 -1.00 -7.37 14.68
CA SER A 279 -0.43 -8.27 13.68
C SER A 279 0.99 -7.88 13.27
N VAL A 280 1.26 -6.58 13.18
CA VAL A 280 2.58 -6.02 12.84
C VAL A 280 3.55 -6.26 14.00
N LYS A 281 3.12 -6.01 15.24
CA LYS A 281 3.94 -6.23 16.44
C LYS A 281 4.28 -7.70 16.62
N ASP A 282 3.31 -8.58 16.44
CA ASP A 282 3.50 -10.02 16.51
C ASP A 282 4.51 -10.47 15.44
N TYR A 283 4.37 -10.01 14.19
CA TYR A 283 5.32 -10.31 13.13
C TYR A 283 6.75 -9.87 13.47
N LEU A 284 6.94 -8.63 13.92
CA LEU A 284 8.26 -8.12 14.32
C LEU A 284 8.82 -8.86 15.55
N GLY A 285 7.95 -9.30 16.45
CA GLY A 285 8.32 -10.13 17.60
C GLY A 285 8.88 -11.49 17.20
N LEU A 286 8.30 -12.13 16.18
CA LEU A 286 8.77 -13.43 15.66
C LEU A 286 10.22 -13.36 15.16
N VAL A 287 10.60 -12.24 14.53
CA VAL A 287 11.96 -12.06 13.98
C VAL A 287 13.00 -11.85 15.07
N ASN A 288 12.57 -11.24 16.18
CA ASN A 288 13.42 -10.92 17.32
C ASN A 288 13.58 -12.10 18.30
N GLN A 289 12.84 -13.19 18.12
CA GLN A 289 12.99 -14.41 18.91
C GLN A 289 13.98 -15.36 18.24
N ALA A 290 15.03 -15.75 18.96
CA ALA A 290 16.08 -16.65 18.47
C ALA A 290 15.55 -18.02 17.98
N ASP A 291 14.38 -18.44 18.46
CA ASP A 291 13.81 -19.78 18.23
C ASP A 291 12.67 -19.84 17.18
N THR A 292 12.28 -18.72 16.56
CA THR A 292 11.30 -18.74 15.46
C THR A 292 11.96 -18.28 14.15
N PRO A 293 12.66 -19.17 13.44
CA PRO A 293 13.37 -18.75 12.24
C PRO A 293 12.38 -18.42 11.13
N ILE A 294 12.32 -17.14 10.76
CA ILE A 294 12.02 -16.78 9.37
C ILE A 294 13.04 -17.54 8.53
N HIS A 295 12.55 -18.35 7.58
CA HIS A 295 13.45 -19.09 6.72
C HIS A 295 14.38 -18.11 5.98
N PRO A 296 15.71 -18.31 5.93
CA PRO A 296 16.66 -17.32 5.41
C PRO A 296 16.43 -16.88 3.95
N GLU A 297 15.70 -17.70 3.20
CA GLU A 297 15.37 -17.49 1.78
C GLU A 297 13.95 -16.99 1.55
N TRP A 298 13.13 -16.85 2.61
CA TRP A 298 11.78 -16.29 2.44
C TRP A 298 11.83 -14.83 2.05
N GLN A 299 10.97 -14.47 1.11
CA GLN A 299 10.92 -13.13 0.54
C GLN A 299 9.55 -12.48 0.71
N ILE A 300 9.58 -11.16 0.74
CA ILE A 300 8.41 -10.28 0.59
C ILE A 300 8.48 -9.63 -0.78
N HIS A 301 7.32 -9.56 -1.40
CA HIS A 301 7.11 -8.95 -2.69
C HIS A 301 6.09 -7.82 -2.57
N ILE A 302 6.40 -6.66 -3.12
CA ILE A 302 5.50 -5.51 -3.18
C ILE A 302 5.47 -4.98 -4.61
N LEU A 303 4.30 -5.00 -5.23
CA LEU A 303 4.06 -4.55 -6.59
C LEU A 303 3.18 -3.30 -6.58
N ALA A 304 3.67 -2.20 -7.14
CA ALA A 304 2.92 -0.95 -7.19
C ALA A 304 2.32 -0.75 -8.60
N LEU A 305 1.00 -0.61 -8.68
CA LEU A 305 0.22 -0.58 -9.92
C LEU A 305 -0.64 0.68 -10.04
N THR A 306 -0.71 1.24 -11.24
CA THR A 306 -1.74 2.22 -11.61
C THR A 306 -2.45 1.77 -12.88
N GLY A 307 -3.70 2.17 -13.06
CA GLY A 307 -4.45 1.92 -14.28
C GLY A 307 -4.28 3.02 -15.32
N ASN A 308 -4.29 2.63 -16.59
CA ASN A 308 -4.50 3.50 -17.73
C ASN A 308 -5.48 2.82 -18.70
N SER A 309 -6.79 3.04 -18.46
CA SER A 309 -7.88 2.46 -19.25
C SER A 309 -7.81 0.92 -19.31
N GLY A 310 -7.35 0.35 -20.43
CA GLY A 310 -7.24 -1.09 -20.62
C GLY A 310 -5.89 -1.69 -20.22
N ARG A 311 -4.99 -0.92 -19.60
CA ARG A 311 -3.62 -1.32 -19.29
C ARG A 311 -3.29 -1.05 -17.83
N LEU A 312 -2.49 -1.92 -17.24
CA LEU A 312 -1.79 -1.64 -15.99
C LEU A 312 -0.43 -1.03 -16.28
N VAL A 313 0.03 -0.18 -15.37
CA VAL A 313 1.37 0.40 -15.38
C VAL A 313 2.04 0.01 -14.08
N VAL A 314 3.12 -0.76 -14.18
CA VAL A 314 4.01 -1.06 -13.06
C VAL A 314 4.76 0.22 -12.70
N ARG A 315 4.49 0.74 -11.50
CA ARG A 315 5.12 1.95 -10.95
C ARG A 315 6.32 1.64 -10.08
N ASP A 316 6.31 0.47 -9.44
CA ASP A 316 7.42 -0.02 -8.65
C ASP A 316 7.34 -1.54 -8.46
N TRP A 317 8.47 -2.16 -8.18
CA TRP A 317 8.61 -3.56 -7.80
C TRP A 317 9.68 -3.71 -6.72
N MET A 318 9.30 -4.30 -5.59
CA MET A 318 10.17 -4.54 -4.45
C MET A 318 10.18 -6.04 -4.13
N GLU A 319 11.37 -6.59 -3.98
CA GLU A 319 11.68 -7.95 -3.56
C GLU A 319 12.75 -7.84 -2.47
N ILE A 320 12.49 -8.38 -1.28
CA ILE A 320 13.41 -8.31 -0.14
C ILE A 320 13.28 -9.59 0.72
N LYS A 321 14.36 -10.00 1.39
CA LYS A 321 14.28 -11.08 2.38
C LYS A 321 13.40 -10.66 3.55
N GLU A 322 12.58 -11.58 4.06
CA GLU A 322 11.69 -11.31 5.19
C GLU A 322 12.43 -10.85 6.44
N SER A 323 13.63 -11.41 6.69
CA SER A 323 14.51 -11.01 7.81
C SER A 323 14.99 -9.56 7.68
N ASP A 324 15.39 -9.16 6.48
CA ASP A 324 15.89 -7.81 6.21
C ASP A 324 14.75 -6.80 6.28
N PHE A 325 13.58 -7.16 5.74
CA PHE A 325 12.38 -6.33 5.85
C PHE A 325 12.01 -6.06 7.30
N ALA A 326 11.93 -7.09 8.14
CA ALA A 326 11.55 -6.91 9.54
C ALA A 326 12.52 -6.00 10.30
N LYS A 327 13.82 -6.17 10.08
CA LYS A 327 14.85 -5.29 10.67
C LYS A 327 14.72 -3.85 10.18
N ASN A 328 14.60 -3.66 8.87
CA ASN A 328 14.48 -2.35 8.25
C ASN A 328 13.20 -1.63 8.70
N TYR A 329 12.10 -2.37 8.73
CA TYR A 329 10.78 -1.87 9.13
C TYR A 329 10.74 -1.52 10.62
N GLN A 330 11.32 -2.34 11.50
CA GLN A 330 11.48 -2.00 12.91
C GLN A 330 12.31 -0.73 13.09
N THR A 331 13.41 -0.60 12.36
CA THR A 331 14.24 0.62 12.40
C THR A 331 13.47 1.83 11.88
N TRP A 332 12.67 1.65 10.83
CA TRP A 332 11.80 2.69 10.28
C TRP A 332 10.74 3.17 11.29
N LEU A 333 10.15 2.26 12.08
CA LEU A 333 9.22 2.57 13.17
C LEU A 333 9.92 3.33 14.31
N THR A 334 11.01 2.80 14.85
CA THR A 334 11.79 3.43 15.94
C THR A 334 12.24 4.85 15.57
N ASN A 335 12.59 5.08 14.29
CA ASN A 335 12.97 6.40 13.79
C ASN A 335 11.84 7.44 13.78
N GLN A 336 10.59 7.01 13.96
CA GLN A 336 9.48 7.92 14.13
C GLN A 336 9.31 8.39 15.57
N GLU A 337 9.86 7.67 16.56
CA GLU A 337 9.78 7.93 18.00
C GLU A 337 10.64 9.13 18.44
N ILE A 338 10.48 10.27 17.75
CA ILE A 338 11.18 11.52 18.02
C ILE A 338 10.63 12.21 19.27
N ILE A 339 11.37 13.19 19.80
CA ILE A 339 10.84 14.01 20.90
C ILE A 339 9.49 14.65 20.54
N GLY A 340 8.54 14.56 21.47
CA GLY A 340 7.16 14.98 21.26
C GLY A 340 6.23 13.86 20.79
N TRP A 341 6.76 12.67 20.49
CA TRP A 341 6.00 11.45 20.19
C TRP A 341 4.90 11.18 21.24
N ASN A 342 5.29 11.04 22.52
CA ASN A 342 4.37 10.76 23.63
C ASN A 342 3.55 11.96 24.12
N ASN A 343 3.75 13.17 23.56
CA ASN A 343 3.07 14.38 24.03
C ASN A 343 1.71 14.62 23.35
N ILE A 344 1.35 13.75 22.40
CA ILE A 344 0.07 13.77 21.72
C ILE A 344 -0.65 12.52 22.24
N GLU A 345 -1.65 12.71 23.09
CA GLU A 345 -2.32 11.67 23.88
C GLU A 345 -2.88 10.48 23.06
N GLU A 346 -2.83 10.53 21.72
CA GLU A 346 -3.40 9.54 20.80
C GLU A 346 -2.62 9.34 19.48
N ARG A 347 -1.28 9.43 19.43
CA ARG A 347 -0.55 9.16 18.17
C ARG A 347 0.53 8.11 18.31
N GLY A 348 0.28 6.94 17.73
CA GLY A 348 1.30 5.96 17.43
C GLY A 348 1.99 6.26 16.08
N HIS A 349 2.54 5.22 15.47
CA HIS A 349 3.30 5.27 14.23
C HIS A 349 2.51 5.82 13.05
N LEU A 350 3.17 6.72 12.33
CA LEU A 350 2.66 7.32 11.12
C LEU A 350 2.71 6.30 9.99
N ASN A 351 1.57 6.14 9.33
CA ASN A 351 1.46 5.32 8.15
C ASN A 351 2.04 6.03 6.91
N ILE A 352 2.24 5.29 5.82
CA ILE A 352 2.87 5.83 4.61
C ILE A 352 2.09 7.02 4.04
N TRP A 353 0.76 6.97 4.07
CA TRP A 353 -0.07 8.08 3.58
C TRP A 353 0.12 9.35 4.41
N GLN A 354 0.15 9.25 5.74
CA GLN A 354 0.36 10.38 6.64
C GLN A 354 1.72 11.05 6.41
N LEU A 355 2.77 10.24 6.26
CA LEU A 355 4.12 10.74 5.94
C LEU A 355 4.13 11.44 4.58
N ALA A 356 3.63 10.79 3.52
CA ALA A 356 3.56 11.36 2.18
C ALA A 356 2.70 12.62 2.11
N ARG A 357 1.56 12.65 2.82
CA ARG A 357 0.64 13.79 2.87
C ARG A 357 1.28 15.02 3.49
N SER A 358 2.19 14.83 4.45
CA SER A 358 2.88 15.92 5.13
C SER A 358 3.85 16.69 4.24
N THR A 359 4.30 16.10 3.12
CA THR A 359 5.28 16.69 2.19
C THR A 359 4.64 17.53 1.08
N VAL A 360 3.31 17.54 0.97
CA VAL A 360 2.56 18.26 -0.06
C VAL A 360 1.54 19.20 0.57
N ARG A 361 1.13 20.24 -0.16
CA ARG A 361 0.12 21.19 0.33
C ARG A 361 -1.28 20.57 0.29
N ASP A 362 -1.64 20.01 -0.87
CA ASP A 362 -2.89 19.28 -1.10
C ASP A 362 -2.58 17.81 -1.42
N SER A 363 -3.37 16.88 -0.89
CA SER A 363 -3.28 15.45 -1.21
C SER A 363 -3.41 15.17 -2.71
N LYS A 364 -4.11 16.03 -3.46
CA LYS A 364 -4.28 15.90 -4.92
C LYS A 364 -2.98 16.15 -5.70
N GLU A 365 -2.02 16.85 -5.10
CA GLU A 365 -0.70 17.09 -5.68
C GLU A 365 0.28 15.93 -5.41
N MET A 366 -0.14 14.94 -4.63
CA MET A 366 0.70 13.78 -4.30
C MET A 366 0.92 12.92 -5.54
N LEU A 367 2.18 12.77 -5.92
CA LEU A 367 2.59 11.98 -7.08
C LEU A 367 2.98 10.57 -6.65
N PRO A 368 2.79 9.54 -7.50
CA PRO A 368 3.18 8.17 -7.18
C PRO A 368 4.64 8.02 -6.72
N ARG A 369 5.57 8.81 -7.29
CA ARG A 369 6.98 8.81 -6.88
C ARG A 369 7.20 9.23 -5.42
N THR A 370 6.32 10.10 -4.88
CA THR A 370 6.40 10.54 -3.48
C THR A 370 6.03 9.39 -2.57
N ILE A 371 4.96 8.67 -2.88
CA ILE A 371 4.49 7.51 -2.10
C ILE A 371 5.51 6.37 -2.19
N ASN A 372 6.01 6.08 -3.40
CA ASN A 372 7.05 5.06 -3.61
C ASN A 372 8.32 5.35 -2.79
N ALA A 373 8.74 6.62 -2.66
CA ALA A 373 9.89 6.97 -1.85
C ALA A 373 9.71 6.57 -0.37
N PHE A 374 8.50 6.68 0.19
CA PHE A 374 8.22 6.23 1.55
C PHE A 374 8.12 4.71 1.67
N PHE A 375 7.55 4.00 0.69
CA PHE A 375 7.63 2.54 0.65
C PHE A 375 9.08 2.05 0.59
N ARG A 376 9.89 2.62 -0.31
CA ARG A 376 11.32 2.30 -0.44
C ARG A 376 12.10 2.63 0.85
N ASN A 377 11.76 3.73 1.52
CA ASN A 377 12.35 4.09 2.81
C ASN A 377 11.98 3.08 3.93
N ALA A 378 10.73 2.62 3.99
CA ALA A 378 10.29 1.63 4.97
C ALA A 378 10.84 0.22 4.69
N VAL A 379 10.89 -0.19 3.42
CA VAL A 379 11.24 -1.55 3.00
C VAL A 379 12.76 -1.74 2.93
N TYR A 380 13.49 -0.79 2.35
CA TYR A 380 14.92 -0.92 2.05
C TYR A 380 15.82 0.03 2.83
N GLU A 381 15.26 0.88 3.70
CA GLU A 381 15.98 1.99 4.30
C GLU A 381 16.62 2.91 3.23
N GLU A 382 15.96 3.05 2.07
CA GLU A 382 16.40 4.02 1.07
C GLU A 382 16.24 5.45 1.61
N SER A 383 17.14 6.36 1.21
CA SER A 383 17.03 7.75 1.66
C SER A 383 15.87 8.43 0.96
N LEU A 384 15.13 9.26 1.69
CA LEU A 384 14.13 10.11 1.06
C LEU A 384 14.82 11.07 0.08
N PRO A 385 14.27 11.27 -1.14
CA PRO A 385 14.88 12.16 -2.13
C PRO A 385 15.06 13.59 -1.60
N ILE A 386 16.20 14.21 -1.88
CA ILE A 386 16.48 15.57 -1.40
C ILE A 386 15.45 16.59 -1.87
N SER A 387 14.86 16.39 -3.05
CA SER A 387 13.79 17.24 -3.58
C SER A 387 12.50 17.17 -2.75
N LEU A 388 12.20 16.01 -2.15
CA LEU A 388 11.08 15.86 -1.21
C LEU A 388 11.37 16.62 0.09
N ILE A 389 12.60 16.55 0.59
CA ILE A 389 13.04 17.28 1.79
C ILE A 389 13.00 18.79 1.57
N GLN A 390 13.45 19.28 0.41
CA GLN A 390 13.33 20.69 0.03
C GLN A 390 11.86 21.17 0.05
N ASN A 391 10.93 20.34 -0.42
CA ASN A 391 9.50 20.66 -0.35
C ASN A 391 9.00 20.73 1.10
N VAL A 392 9.40 19.78 1.96
CA VAL A 392 9.06 19.80 3.40
C VAL A 392 9.55 21.10 4.05
N CYS A 393 10.82 21.45 3.87
CA CYS A 393 11.39 22.69 4.41
C CYS A 393 10.69 23.93 3.84
N HIS A 394 10.32 23.92 2.56
CA HIS A 394 9.54 25.00 1.96
C HIS A 394 8.17 25.17 2.61
N GLN A 395 7.44 24.08 2.86
CA GLN A 395 6.14 24.13 3.54
C GLN A 395 6.28 24.64 4.97
N ASN A 396 7.29 24.19 5.73
CA ASN A 396 7.56 24.69 7.08
C ASN A 396 7.79 26.20 7.09
N ARG A 397 8.51 26.75 6.10
CA ARG A 397 8.71 28.19 5.96
C ARG A 397 7.43 28.95 5.61
N THR A 398 6.63 28.42 4.69
CA THR A 398 5.36 29.04 4.27
C THR A 398 4.36 29.06 5.41
N GLU A 399 4.24 27.97 6.17
CA GLU A 399 3.31 27.83 7.30
C GLU A 399 3.84 28.43 8.61
N ARG A 400 5.17 28.65 8.70
CA ARG A 400 5.88 29.07 9.93
C ARG A 400 5.61 28.10 11.07
N ASP A 401 5.63 26.82 10.77
CA ASP A 401 5.46 25.75 11.74
C ASP A 401 6.16 24.49 11.25
N VAL A 402 6.83 23.80 12.15
CA VAL A 402 7.31 22.45 11.92
C VAL A 402 6.32 21.56 12.65
N ASN A 403 5.41 20.94 11.92
CA ASN A 403 4.49 20.01 12.55
C ASN A 403 5.18 18.66 12.80
N TYR A 404 4.58 17.86 13.68
CA TYR A 404 5.11 16.56 14.07
C TYR A 404 5.36 15.61 12.87
N PHE A 405 4.43 15.53 11.91
CA PHE A 405 4.58 14.67 10.74
C PHE A 405 5.83 15.02 9.92
N ARG A 406 6.05 16.31 9.68
CA ARG A 406 7.24 16.79 8.96
C ARG A 406 8.52 16.63 9.77
N ALA A 407 8.46 16.79 11.09
CA ALA A 407 9.61 16.51 11.95
C ALA A 407 10.03 15.03 11.86
N VAL A 408 9.07 14.10 11.81
CA VAL A 408 9.36 12.67 11.58
C VAL A 408 10.01 12.45 10.21
N VAL A 409 9.47 13.04 9.14
CA VAL A 409 10.04 12.93 7.79
C VAL A 409 11.48 13.46 7.73
N LEU A 410 11.74 14.62 8.33
CA LEU A 410 13.09 15.19 8.40
C LEU A 410 14.03 14.31 9.23
N ASN A 411 13.54 13.74 10.34
CA ASN A 411 14.34 12.83 11.17
C ASN A 411 14.69 11.55 10.42
N GLN A 412 13.74 10.93 9.71
CA GLN A 412 13.99 9.76 8.85
C GLN A 412 15.05 10.04 7.79
N PHE A 413 15.02 11.22 7.19
CA PHE A 413 16.05 11.64 6.23
C PHE A 413 17.42 11.77 6.88
N MET A 414 17.54 12.53 7.97
CA MET A 414 18.82 12.77 8.64
C MET A 414 19.42 11.49 9.25
N ASP A 415 18.58 10.65 9.86
CA ASP A 415 19.01 9.36 10.39
C ASP A 415 19.58 8.45 9.29
N ASN A 416 18.94 8.43 8.12
CA ASN A 416 19.45 7.68 6.98
C ASN A 416 20.83 8.17 6.51
N GLN A 417 21.07 9.49 6.50
CA GLN A 417 22.38 10.05 6.17
C GLN A 417 23.45 9.57 7.16
N LYS A 418 23.15 9.61 8.47
CA LYS A 418 24.06 9.13 9.52
C LYS A 418 24.41 7.66 9.33
N ARG A 419 23.41 6.79 9.11
CA ARG A 419 23.63 5.34 8.92
C ARG A 419 24.45 5.03 7.67
N LYS A 420 24.31 5.83 6.61
CA LYS A 420 25.15 5.74 5.39
C LYS A 420 26.56 6.30 5.58
N LYS A 421 26.96 6.59 6.83
CA LYS A 421 28.25 7.17 7.21
C LYS A 421 28.53 8.52 6.54
N ILE A 422 27.49 9.22 6.11
CA ILE A 422 27.59 10.61 5.69
C ILE A 422 27.65 11.41 7.00
N MET A 423 28.87 11.78 7.39
CA MET A 423 29.12 12.50 8.62
C MET A 423 28.39 13.85 8.57
N ILE A 424 27.54 14.12 9.57
CA ILE A 424 26.89 15.43 9.70
C ILE A 424 27.96 16.50 9.72
N THR A 425 27.83 17.43 8.78
CA THR A 425 28.84 18.47 8.56
C THR A 425 28.76 19.53 9.67
N THR A 426 29.86 20.25 9.90
CA THR A 426 29.84 21.38 10.85
C THR A 426 28.78 22.45 10.49
N PRO A 427 28.60 22.83 9.20
CA PRO A 427 27.48 23.67 8.76
C PRO A 427 26.09 23.18 9.17
N GLU A 428 25.81 21.89 9.03
CA GLU A 428 24.53 21.27 9.44
C GLU A 428 24.33 21.39 10.96
N LYS A 429 25.35 21.10 11.77
CA LYS A 429 25.30 21.28 13.23
C LYS A 429 25.06 22.74 13.61
N ILE A 430 25.68 23.68 12.91
CA ILE A 430 25.43 25.12 13.11
C ILE A 430 23.97 25.45 12.80
N ALA A 431 23.42 24.94 11.70
CA ALA A 431 22.04 25.18 11.31
C ALA A 431 21.04 24.63 12.34
N PHE A 432 21.30 23.42 12.86
CA PHE A 432 20.53 22.83 13.96
C PHE A 432 20.48 23.75 15.19
N GLU A 433 21.63 24.25 15.65
CA GLU A 433 21.69 25.19 16.78
C GLU A 433 20.97 26.52 16.50
N TYR A 434 21.00 27.01 15.27
CA TYR A 434 20.22 28.19 14.87
C TYR A 434 18.70 27.93 14.94
N GLY A 435 18.25 26.72 14.58
CA GLY A 435 16.87 26.29 14.75
C GLY A 435 16.45 26.30 16.22
N ARG A 436 17.27 25.70 17.09
CA ARG A 436 17.07 25.71 18.55
C ARG A 436 16.99 27.14 19.08
N LEU A 437 17.89 28.02 18.65
CA LEU A 437 17.92 29.42 19.09
C LEU A 437 16.63 30.17 18.70
N LEU A 438 16.09 29.92 17.49
CA LEU A 438 14.83 30.53 17.05
C LEU A 438 13.67 30.08 17.94
N ALA A 439 13.60 28.79 18.27
CA ALA A 439 12.58 28.22 19.14
C ALA A 439 12.61 28.86 20.54
N VAL A 440 13.81 29.01 21.13
CA VAL A 440 14.00 29.69 22.41
C VAL A 440 13.50 31.13 22.36
N TYR A 441 13.88 31.89 21.33
CA TYR A 441 13.43 33.28 21.17
C TYR A 441 11.91 33.41 21.01
N ALA A 442 11.30 32.51 20.22
CA ALA A 442 9.85 32.49 20.02
C ALA A 442 9.11 32.18 21.32
N GLN A 443 9.56 31.16 22.07
CA GLN A 443 8.93 30.79 23.34
C GLN A 443 9.15 31.83 24.43
N LEU A 444 10.35 32.41 24.53
CA LEU A 444 10.64 33.50 25.45
C LEU A 444 9.69 34.68 25.23
N GLN A 445 9.48 35.09 23.97
CA GLN A 445 8.53 36.16 23.66
C GLN A 445 7.12 35.82 24.14
N ARG A 446 6.65 34.57 23.94
CA ARG A 446 5.32 34.14 24.40
C ARG A 446 5.18 34.23 25.92
N GLN A 447 6.22 33.84 26.65
CA GLN A 447 6.20 33.84 28.12
C GLN A 447 6.38 35.23 28.73
N ALA A 448 7.02 36.15 28.00
CA ALA A 448 7.25 37.52 28.43
C ALA A 448 6.08 38.48 28.15
N GLN A 449 5.11 38.08 27.32
CA GLN A 449 3.96 38.92 26.97
C GLN A 449 2.79 38.75 27.94
N GLN A 450 2.17 39.88 28.31
CA GLN A 450 0.98 39.91 29.18
C GLN A 450 -0.24 39.22 28.57
N LYS A 451 -0.41 39.33 27.24
CA LYS A 451 -1.46 38.63 26.49
C LYS A 451 -0.89 37.38 25.86
N LYS A 452 -1.58 36.25 26.05
CA LYS A 452 -1.20 34.97 25.45
C LYS A 452 -1.23 35.08 23.93
N ILE A 453 -0.07 34.98 23.29
CA ILE A 453 0.06 34.95 21.83
C ILE A 453 0.34 33.53 21.33
N ALA A 454 -0.24 33.22 20.17
CA ALA A 454 0.08 32.00 19.43
C ALA A 454 1.53 32.04 18.92
N LEU A 455 2.20 30.89 18.87
CA LEU A 455 3.61 30.79 18.45
C LEU A 455 3.88 31.42 17.07
N PRO A 456 3.05 31.18 16.01
CA PRO A 456 3.29 31.76 14.69
C PRO A 456 3.23 33.30 14.64
N ASN A 457 2.64 33.94 15.66
CA ASN A 457 2.47 35.40 15.73
C ASN A 457 3.64 36.12 16.42
N THR A 458 4.60 35.38 16.98
CA THR A 458 5.81 35.97 17.57
C THR A 458 6.67 36.65 16.50
N ASN A 459 7.47 37.63 16.90
CA ASN A 459 8.40 38.31 15.99
C ASN A 459 9.46 37.34 15.47
N ALA A 460 9.94 36.41 16.31
CA ALA A 460 10.83 35.34 15.88
C ALA A 460 10.24 34.54 14.71
N MET A 461 8.98 34.10 14.81
CA MET A 461 8.33 33.31 13.75
C MET A 461 8.06 34.10 12.47
N LYS A 462 7.89 35.43 12.53
CA LYS A 462 7.82 36.27 11.31
C LYS A 462 9.09 36.19 10.47
N TYR A 463 10.24 35.91 11.09
CA TYR A 463 11.52 35.73 10.40
C TYR A 463 11.85 34.27 10.10
N TYR A 464 10.98 33.30 10.42
CA TYR A 464 11.25 31.87 10.25
C TYR A 464 11.73 31.55 8.82
N ALA A 465 11.01 32.03 7.81
CA ALA A 465 11.34 31.79 6.41
C ALA A 465 12.72 32.34 6.02
N SER A 466 13.09 33.52 6.53
CA SER A 466 14.39 34.14 6.24
C SER A 466 15.53 33.45 6.99
N VAL A 467 15.34 33.15 8.28
CA VAL A 467 16.36 32.58 9.15
C VAL A 467 16.62 31.10 8.83
N GLY A 468 15.57 30.37 8.47
CA GLY A 468 15.69 29.00 7.98
C GLY A 468 16.37 28.88 6.62
N TYR A 469 16.59 29.99 5.90
CA TYR A 469 17.38 30.02 4.66
C TYR A 469 18.77 30.65 4.87
N SER A 470 18.89 31.64 5.74
CA SER A 470 20.14 32.35 6.04
C SER A 470 20.22 32.77 7.50
N PRO A 471 21.30 32.44 8.22
CA PRO A 471 21.45 32.78 9.64
C PRO A 471 21.71 34.29 9.89
N VAL A 472 21.96 35.08 8.84
CA VAL A 472 22.35 36.51 8.94
C VAL A 472 21.35 37.34 9.75
N MET A 473 20.06 37.07 9.59
CA MET A 473 19.00 37.83 10.29
C MET A 473 18.89 37.50 11.78
N MET A 474 19.49 36.39 12.23
CA MET A 474 19.46 35.96 13.63
C MET A 474 20.41 36.77 14.53
N SER A 475 21.51 37.30 13.98
CA SER A 475 22.66 37.75 14.78
C SER A 475 22.43 39.01 15.60
N HIS A 476 21.67 39.98 15.11
CA HIS A 476 21.54 41.28 15.80
C HIS A 476 20.10 41.65 16.19
N ARG A 477 19.13 41.54 15.27
CA ARG A 477 17.76 42.00 15.54
C ARG A 477 17.02 41.11 16.54
N LEU A 478 17.00 39.80 16.30
CA LEU A 478 16.32 38.86 17.20
C LEU A 478 17.04 38.72 18.55
N ALA A 479 18.38 38.76 18.55
CA ALA A 479 19.16 38.76 19.79
C ALA A 479 18.83 39.96 20.69
N SER A 480 18.74 41.18 20.13
CA SER A 480 18.35 42.38 20.88
C SER A 480 16.92 42.29 21.42
N ALA A 481 15.97 41.82 20.58
CA ALA A 481 14.60 41.59 21.01
C ALA A 481 14.49 40.57 22.15
N ALA A 482 15.27 39.49 22.10
CA ALA A 482 15.32 38.48 23.16
C ALA A 482 15.78 39.08 24.50
N THR A 483 16.79 39.96 24.51
CA THR A 483 17.21 40.68 25.73
C THR A 483 16.08 41.51 26.32
N ASN A 484 15.33 42.22 25.48
CA ASN A 484 14.17 43.00 25.94
C ASN A 484 13.07 42.08 26.52
N HIS A 485 12.83 40.92 25.90
CA HIS A 485 11.88 39.93 26.42
C HIS A 485 12.35 39.29 27.73
N MET A 486 13.65 39.06 27.93
CA MET A 486 14.20 38.61 29.23
C MET A 486 13.93 39.64 30.33
N THR A 487 14.18 40.93 30.05
CA THR A 487 13.89 42.03 31.00
C THR A 487 12.39 42.13 31.32
N ALA A 488 11.53 41.94 30.32
CA ALA A 488 10.09 41.90 30.52
C ALA A 488 9.65 40.68 31.35
N LEU A 489 10.19 39.49 31.05
CA LEU A 489 9.90 38.25 31.77
C LEU A 489 10.30 38.34 33.25
N ALA A 490 11.40 39.02 33.57
CA ALA A 490 11.83 39.26 34.95
C ALA A 490 10.77 39.99 35.81
N ARG A 491 9.89 40.75 35.16
CA ARG A 491 8.80 41.51 35.79
C ARG A 491 7.42 40.85 35.60
N HIS A 492 7.37 39.67 34.98
CA HIS A 492 6.14 38.94 34.65
C HIS A 492 5.83 37.88 35.72
N PRO A 493 4.56 37.44 35.89
CA PRO A 493 4.23 36.29 36.75
C PRO A 493 5.05 35.03 36.45
N ASN A 494 5.44 34.83 35.18
CA ASN A 494 6.25 33.70 34.74
C ASN A 494 7.77 33.87 34.96
N LYS A 495 8.21 34.83 35.78
CA LYS A 495 9.64 35.12 36.04
C LYS A 495 10.48 33.91 36.46
N LYS A 496 9.87 32.87 37.05
CA LYS A 496 10.52 31.60 37.40
C LYS A 496 11.08 30.84 36.18
N LEU A 497 10.59 31.12 34.98
CA LEU A 497 11.10 30.56 33.72
C LEU A 497 12.36 31.27 33.21
N LEU A 498 12.73 32.43 33.79
CA LEU A 498 13.87 33.22 33.32
C LEU A 498 15.20 32.44 33.34
N PRO A 499 15.55 31.68 34.40
CA PRO A 499 16.79 30.89 34.41
C PRO A 499 16.84 29.84 33.28
N LEU A 500 15.71 29.20 32.97
CA LEU A 500 15.60 28.25 31.86
C LEU A 500 15.97 28.92 30.52
N PHE A 501 15.35 30.06 30.21
CA PHE A 501 15.62 30.77 28.95
C PHE A 501 17.03 31.34 28.88
N MET A 502 17.54 31.93 29.97
CA MET A 502 18.93 32.43 30.01
C MET A 502 19.94 31.30 29.82
N GLY A 503 19.74 30.17 30.51
CA GLY A 503 20.56 28.97 30.37
C GLY A 503 20.59 28.48 28.93
N LYS A 504 19.41 28.29 28.31
CA LYS A 504 19.30 27.83 26.92
C LYS A 504 19.95 28.79 25.91
N VAL A 505 19.72 30.09 26.03
CA VAL A 505 20.37 31.07 25.13
C VAL A 505 21.88 31.03 25.27
N SER A 506 22.40 30.93 26.50
CA SER A 506 23.85 30.87 26.77
C SER A 506 24.46 29.58 26.21
N GLU A 507 23.84 28.43 26.50
CA GLU A 507 24.24 27.10 26.01
C GLU A 507 24.34 27.08 24.49
N ILE A 508 23.27 27.45 23.80
CA ILE A 508 23.18 27.38 22.33
C ILE A 508 24.17 28.36 21.69
N LYS A 509 24.30 29.59 22.21
CA LYS A 509 25.28 30.55 21.68
C LYS A 509 26.71 30.09 21.88
N ALA A 510 27.04 29.49 23.03
CA ALA A 510 28.35 28.90 23.26
C ALA A 510 28.63 27.78 22.26
N LYS A 511 27.62 26.94 21.97
CA LYS A 511 27.76 25.87 20.99
C LYS A 511 27.97 26.38 19.57
N ILE A 512 27.20 27.39 19.14
CA ILE A 512 27.40 28.06 17.84
C ILE A 512 28.81 28.66 17.77
N ALA A 513 29.28 29.31 18.82
CA ALA A 513 30.63 29.87 18.87
C ALA A 513 31.71 28.78 18.72
N GLU A 514 31.59 27.67 19.46
CA GLU A 514 32.49 26.52 19.36
C GLU A 514 32.51 25.94 17.92
N LEU A 515 31.35 25.73 17.31
CA LEU A 515 31.25 25.19 15.96
C LEU A 515 31.78 26.17 14.91
N SER A 516 31.59 27.48 15.12
CA SER A 516 32.07 28.52 14.21
C SER A 516 33.59 28.65 14.15
N GLN A 517 34.31 28.14 15.16
CA GLN A 517 35.77 28.02 15.13
C GLN A 517 36.23 26.92 14.16
N LYS A 518 35.40 25.89 13.95
CA LYS A 518 35.70 24.73 13.11
C LYS A 518 35.25 24.95 11.65
N SER A 519 34.25 25.79 11.42
CA SER A 519 33.76 26.11 10.07
C SER A 519 33.07 27.47 10.04
N LYS A 520 33.24 28.21 8.94
CA LYS A 520 32.55 29.49 8.76
C LYS A 520 31.04 29.26 8.75
N ILE A 521 30.30 30.13 9.45
CA ILE A 521 28.84 30.13 9.41
C ILE A 521 28.38 30.37 7.96
N PRO A 522 27.58 29.46 7.37
CA PRO A 522 27.12 29.59 6.00
C PRO A 522 26.31 30.87 5.80
N SER A 523 26.50 31.56 4.67
CA SER A 523 25.65 32.69 4.30
C SER A 523 24.25 32.24 3.90
N ILE A 524 24.14 31.04 3.33
CA ILE A 524 22.90 30.38 2.89
C ILE A 524 22.98 28.91 3.33
N PHE A 525 21.88 28.38 3.85
CA PHE A 525 21.78 26.97 4.23
C PHE A 525 21.47 26.08 3.04
N SER A 526 22.25 25.00 2.87
CA SER A 526 21.94 23.90 1.96
C SER A 526 20.63 23.20 2.37
N PRO A 527 20.00 22.38 1.52
CA PRO A 527 18.81 21.62 1.90
C PRO A 527 18.97 20.80 3.19
N GLU A 528 20.13 20.18 3.40
CA GLU A 528 20.47 19.42 4.61
C GLU A 528 20.58 20.33 5.82
N CYS A 529 21.23 21.50 5.68
CA CYS A 529 21.26 22.52 6.74
C CYS A 529 19.84 23.02 7.07
N GLN A 530 18.96 23.19 6.06
CA GLN A 530 17.58 23.60 6.29
C GLN A 530 16.78 22.53 7.04
N ALA A 531 16.99 21.25 6.71
CA ALA A 531 16.38 20.12 7.42
C ALA A 531 16.83 20.07 8.90
N GLU A 532 18.13 20.23 9.15
CA GLU A 532 18.69 20.30 10.51
C GLU A 532 18.20 21.51 11.29
N PHE A 533 18.08 22.68 10.64
CA PHE A 533 17.47 23.86 11.24
C PHE A 533 16.02 23.59 11.70
N ASP A 534 15.19 23.01 10.83
CA ASP A 534 13.80 22.69 11.14
C ASP A 534 13.70 21.64 12.27
N LEU A 535 14.58 20.63 12.29
CA LEU A 535 14.67 19.64 13.36
C LEU A 535 15.08 20.27 14.69
N GLY A 536 16.13 21.10 14.70
CA GLY A 536 16.57 21.82 15.90
C GLY A 536 15.48 22.72 16.47
N PHE A 537 14.74 23.40 15.59
CA PHE A 537 13.56 24.17 16.00
C PHE A 537 12.49 23.30 16.65
N TRP A 538 12.08 22.20 16.01
CA TRP A 538 11.08 21.28 16.54
C TRP A 538 11.48 20.73 17.91
N GLN A 539 12.68 20.18 18.02
CA GLN A 539 13.16 19.54 19.24
C GLN A 539 13.16 20.51 20.41
N GLU A 540 13.71 21.71 20.23
CA GLU A 540 13.79 22.71 21.30
C GLU A 540 12.40 23.24 21.70
N ILE A 541 11.44 23.34 20.78
CA ILE A 541 10.04 23.64 21.13
C ILE A 541 9.47 22.56 22.07
N GLN A 542 9.72 21.28 21.81
CA GLN A 542 9.22 20.18 22.65
C GLN A 542 9.91 20.15 24.01
N TYR A 543 11.24 20.32 24.06
CA TYR A 543 12.00 20.42 25.31
C TYR A 543 11.50 21.56 26.19
N ILE A 544 11.34 22.77 25.63
CA ILE A 544 10.85 23.94 26.38
C ILE A 544 9.42 23.69 26.88
N ARG A 545 8.53 23.09 26.08
CA ARG A 545 7.16 22.78 26.51
C ARG A 545 7.16 21.82 27.71
N LYS A 546 7.98 20.77 27.67
CA LYS A 546 8.13 19.83 28.78
C LYS A 546 8.66 20.52 30.04
N ALA A 547 9.74 21.29 29.91
CA ALA A 547 10.34 22.02 31.02
C ALA A 547 9.38 23.05 31.64
N ILE A 548 8.57 23.75 30.83
CA ILE A 548 7.56 24.69 31.35
C ILE A 548 6.51 23.94 32.17
N LYS A 549 5.99 22.80 31.67
CA LYS A 549 5.03 21.98 32.42
C LYS A 549 5.60 21.51 33.76
N GLU A 550 6.85 21.04 33.78
CA GLU A 550 7.52 20.62 35.01
C GLU A 550 7.66 21.77 36.02
N VAL A 551 8.01 22.97 35.56
CA VAL A 551 8.09 24.18 36.42
C VAL A 551 6.71 24.66 36.86
N GLU A 552 5.65 24.40 36.09
CA GLU A 552 4.26 24.69 36.47
C GLU A 552 3.76 23.72 37.54
N LEU A 553 4.00 22.41 37.38
CA LEU A 553 3.62 21.36 38.33
C LEU A 553 4.36 21.46 39.68
N ALA A 554 5.65 21.81 39.65
CA ALA A 554 6.46 22.05 40.86
C ALA A 554 5.96 23.23 41.73
N ASN A 555 4.97 23.99 41.26
CA ASN A 555 4.32 25.05 42.02
C ASN A 555 3.00 24.61 42.68
N GLU A 556 2.40 23.50 42.27
CA GLU A 556 1.13 22.99 42.82
C GLU A 556 1.37 22.05 44.01
N ASP A 557 2.42 21.23 43.93
CA ASP A 557 2.97 20.48 45.04
C ASP A 557 4.32 21.12 45.41
N ASN A 558 4.63 21.33 46.70
CA ASN A 558 5.94 21.81 47.18
C ASN A 558 7.05 20.76 46.92
N PHE A 559 7.26 20.39 45.65
CA PHE A 559 8.14 19.36 45.16
C PHE A 559 9.20 20.02 44.29
N ILE A 560 10.46 19.98 44.73
CA ILE A 560 11.60 20.43 43.93
C ILE A 560 11.97 19.28 42.98
N PRO A 561 11.79 19.38 41.65
CA PRO A 561 12.17 18.29 40.76
C PRO A 561 13.69 18.28 40.55
N LEU A 562 14.32 17.14 40.86
CA LEU A 562 15.69 16.80 40.49
C LEU A 562 15.76 16.50 38.97
N SER A 563 15.80 17.52 38.11
CA SER A 563 16.08 17.30 36.67
C SER A 563 16.62 18.52 35.89
N ILE A 564 17.28 19.48 36.56
CA ILE A 564 18.05 20.54 35.86
C ILE A 564 19.55 20.18 35.70
N GLN A 565 19.97 18.99 36.12
CA GLN A 565 21.30 18.47 35.83
C GLN A 565 21.22 17.12 35.10
N HIS A 566 21.78 17.10 33.88
CA HIS A 566 22.13 15.96 33.05
C HIS A 566 20.97 15.11 32.49
N ASN A 567 20.62 15.37 31.22
CA ASN A 567 20.27 14.34 30.25
C ASN A 567 20.39 14.89 28.82
N TYR A 568 21.64 14.99 28.34
CA TYR A 568 21.98 15.06 26.92
C TYR A 568 23.22 14.19 26.69
N THR A 569 23.06 12.88 26.85
CA THR A 569 24.14 11.93 26.56
C THR A 569 23.68 10.59 25.97
N ALA A 570 22.39 10.38 25.68
CA ALA A 570 21.92 9.08 25.19
C ALA A 570 21.55 8.99 23.69
N ILE A 571 21.73 10.07 22.90
CA ILE A 571 21.50 10.02 21.43
C ILE A 571 22.76 10.47 20.64
N SER A 572 23.86 10.77 21.34
CA SER A 572 25.14 11.17 20.74
C SER A 572 26.31 10.26 21.10
N GLN A 573 26.08 9.12 21.78
CA GLN A 573 27.14 8.19 22.19
C GLN A 573 27.24 6.88 21.41
N GLU A 574 26.44 6.68 20.36
CA GLU A 574 26.67 5.61 19.36
C GLU A 574 27.26 6.14 18.04
N VAL A 575 28.07 7.19 18.13
CA VAL A 575 28.96 7.62 17.04
C VAL A 575 30.36 7.83 17.61
N ASN A 576 31.01 6.70 17.90
CA ASN A 576 32.46 6.54 17.80
C ASN A 576 32.74 5.37 16.88
#